data_AF-A0A139GYU3-F1
#
_entry.id   AF-A0A139GYU3-F1
#
_cell.length_a   1.000
_cell.length_b   1.000
_cell.length_c   1.000
_cell.angle_alpha   90.00
_cell.angle_beta   90.00
_cell.angle_gamma   90.00
#
_symmetry.space_group_name_H-M   'P 1'
#
loop_
_entity.id
_entity.type
_entity.pdbx_description
1 polymer ?
#
loop_
_entity_poly.entity_id
_entity_poly.type
_entity_poly.pdbx_seq_one_letter_code
_entity_poly.pdbx_strand_id
1 'polypeptide(L)'
;MATKVLLNGVAKDRVSQKQPPTPGSDLDAERCAALHNTLLLYGWVCSGKKINQLEKRSWWGKHGNENLSRILRPKVVRFLSKVFDVPGNHNFFYHVSAIASEKELLNLGEVLEDNDHLTPSGKEKYRFIVLYRTSPALVSQGAGIVFDQQTGNALLMPTYHHLFDFNSSHLPWQRLETILSAYVDMIEVEKAVAINDAIGQDGPDDDSAKSDLEINKTFTRYRTRPWLLQPYTLSDLHACLDAWGRLVDAVEEKASIPPRQNDPDAPDYDPEDDAPLVSRTALNIAGVPKGFAYELLSHAQQSSVTFIAPGVRLPKVEEFLQQPFKHIPTLYPEETKAMKVPFLFLRCPGTVSAKDAKFRYPFSTVQSVPCGLYLDAFPNAQNPFEDACRLVLPIRLGDRRYARTSDHRPIIKSHSELYETGINPFVIRHGPKLVAVLENWLGHVKSGHWSVNSKGVEGGIGVWRQADSREHWWRYQSEHLFV
;
A
#
# COMPACT_ATOMS: atom_id res chain seq x y z
N MET A 1 14.23 -22.28 9.61
CA MET A 1 14.33 -22.26 11.10
C MET A 1 15.19 -21.10 11.62
N ALA A 2 16.44 -20.92 11.18
CA ALA A 2 17.33 -19.88 11.72
C ALA A 2 16.83 -18.42 11.55
N THR A 3 16.15 -18.10 10.45
CA THR A 3 15.64 -16.75 10.15
C THR A 3 14.43 -16.37 11.00
N LYS A 4 13.53 -17.33 11.29
CA LYS A 4 12.41 -17.14 12.23
C LYS A 4 12.90 -16.90 13.66
N VAL A 5 14.03 -17.51 14.05
CA VAL A 5 14.68 -17.26 15.35
C VAL A 5 15.19 -15.82 15.44
N LEU A 6 15.69 -15.22 14.35
CA LEU A 6 16.13 -13.83 14.35
C LEU A 6 14.98 -12.86 14.65
N LEU A 7 13.85 -12.98 13.95
CA LEU A 7 12.70 -12.10 14.17
C LEU A 7 12.06 -12.31 15.54
N ASN A 8 12.00 -13.56 16.02
CA ASN A 8 11.55 -13.87 17.38
C ASN A 8 12.42 -13.18 18.46
N GLY A 9 13.71 -12.94 18.18
CA GLY A 9 14.63 -12.28 19.10
C GLY A 9 14.25 -10.83 19.43
N VAL A 10 13.48 -10.17 18.56
CA VAL A 10 12.98 -8.80 18.74
C VAL A 10 11.47 -8.74 18.99
N ALA A 11 10.83 -9.87 19.27
CA ALA A 11 9.39 -9.91 19.51
C ALA A 11 8.96 -8.94 20.64
N LYS A 12 9.79 -8.81 21.68
CA LYS A 12 9.55 -7.88 22.80
C LYS A 12 9.72 -6.39 22.45
N ASP A 13 10.45 -6.12 21.38
CA ASP A 13 10.81 -4.78 20.92
C ASP A 13 9.83 -4.30 19.84
N ARG A 14 8.97 -5.18 19.31
CA ARG A 14 7.96 -4.83 18.31
C ARG A 14 6.83 -4.02 18.90
N VAL A 15 6.34 -3.06 18.13
CA VAL A 15 5.12 -2.34 18.43
C VAL A 15 3.93 -3.23 18.12
N SER A 16 3.05 -3.41 19.10
CA SER A 16 1.79 -4.14 18.94
C SER A 16 0.74 -3.59 19.91
N GLN A 17 -0.50 -4.07 19.85
CA GLN A 17 -1.52 -3.72 20.85
C GLN A 17 -1.08 -4.05 22.28
N LYS A 18 -0.31 -5.13 22.48
CA LYS A 18 0.21 -5.53 23.80
C LYS A 18 1.47 -4.77 24.21
N GLN A 19 2.19 -4.19 23.24
CA GLN A 19 3.44 -3.49 23.44
C GLN A 19 3.41 -2.19 22.62
N PRO A 20 2.68 -1.17 23.08
CA PRO A 20 2.48 0.06 22.31
C PRO A 20 3.81 0.81 22.07
N PRO A 21 3.83 1.80 21.16
CA PRO A 21 4.98 2.68 20.97
C PRO A 21 5.40 3.36 22.28
N THR A 22 6.68 3.67 22.41
CA THR A 22 7.21 4.27 23.64
C THR A 22 6.59 5.67 23.84
N PRO A 23 5.99 5.97 25.01
CA PRO A 23 5.32 7.26 25.24
C PRO A 23 6.34 8.41 25.35
N GLY A 24 5.87 9.66 25.18
CA GLY A 24 6.68 10.88 25.36
C GLY A 24 6.98 11.60 24.05
N SER A 25 8.11 12.28 23.93
CA SER A 25 8.53 12.96 22.69
C SER A 25 9.96 12.60 22.27
N ASP A 26 10.50 11.55 22.88
CA ASP A 26 11.89 11.15 22.73
C ASP A 26 12.01 9.82 21.95
N LEU A 27 13.17 9.58 21.36
CA LEU A 27 13.49 8.35 20.62
C LEU A 27 13.83 7.21 21.57
N ASP A 28 13.17 6.06 21.39
CA ASP A 28 13.60 4.82 22.03
C ASP A 28 14.78 4.19 21.28
N ALA A 29 15.98 4.69 21.58
CA ALA A 29 17.21 4.30 20.91
C ALA A 29 17.54 2.81 21.05
N GLU A 30 17.20 2.17 22.17
CA GLU A 30 17.49 0.74 22.37
C GLU A 30 16.53 -0.12 21.54
N ARG A 31 15.23 0.16 21.64
CA ARG A 31 14.18 -0.56 20.91
C ARG A 31 14.38 -0.42 19.39
N CYS A 32 14.61 0.81 18.91
CA CYS A 32 14.89 1.05 17.49
C CYS A 32 16.18 0.37 17.02
N ALA A 33 17.25 0.37 17.82
CA ALA A 33 18.50 -0.27 17.43
C ALA A 33 18.37 -1.80 17.35
N ALA A 34 17.64 -2.41 18.27
CA ALA A 34 17.34 -3.85 18.25
C ALA A 34 16.59 -4.23 16.95
N LEU A 35 15.54 -3.49 16.61
CA LEU A 35 14.77 -3.70 15.37
C LEU A 35 15.64 -3.48 14.12
N HIS A 36 16.39 -2.38 14.04
CA HIS A 36 17.28 -2.08 12.92
C HIS A 36 18.30 -3.19 12.67
N ASN A 37 19.07 -3.54 13.71
CA ASN A 37 20.14 -4.52 13.56
C ASN A 37 19.59 -5.90 13.19
N THR A 38 18.39 -6.25 13.66
CA THR A 38 17.73 -7.50 13.31
C THR A 38 17.23 -7.52 11.88
N LEU A 39 16.62 -6.43 11.40
CA LEU A 39 16.20 -6.30 9.99
C LEU A 39 17.41 -6.41 9.04
N LEU A 40 18.49 -5.70 9.33
CA LEU A 40 19.73 -5.78 8.56
C LEU A 40 20.31 -7.20 8.56
N LEU A 41 20.40 -7.83 9.73
CA LEU A 41 20.94 -9.18 9.86
C LEU A 41 20.05 -10.20 9.14
N TYR A 42 18.73 -10.05 9.22
CA TYR A 42 17.79 -10.90 8.50
C TYR A 42 18.00 -10.79 7.00
N GLY A 43 18.01 -9.57 6.45
CA GLY A 43 18.27 -9.33 5.02
C GLY A 43 19.61 -9.90 4.59
N TRP A 44 20.66 -9.72 5.39
CA TRP A 44 22.01 -10.22 5.12
C TRP A 44 22.10 -11.74 5.07
N VAL A 45 21.55 -12.43 6.07
CA VAL A 45 21.59 -13.91 6.15
C VAL A 45 20.70 -14.53 5.09
N CYS A 46 19.51 -13.99 4.86
CA CYS A 46 18.60 -14.44 3.80
C CYS A 46 19.20 -14.23 2.40
N SER A 47 20.07 -13.22 2.22
CA SER A 47 20.79 -13.03 0.98
C SER A 47 21.90 -14.07 0.74
N GLY A 48 22.07 -15.04 1.65
CA GLY A 48 23.09 -16.10 1.57
C GLY A 48 24.45 -15.71 2.13
N LYS A 49 24.59 -14.51 2.71
CA LYS A 49 25.85 -14.03 3.26
C LYS A 49 26.07 -14.54 4.68
N LYS A 50 27.33 -14.74 5.07
CA LYS A 50 27.68 -15.21 6.41
C LYS A 50 27.72 -14.05 7.39
N ILE A 51 27.31 -14.29 8.64
CA ILE A 51 27.28 -13.25 9.69
C ILE A 51 28.67 -12.65 9.95
N ASN A 52 29.73 -13.44 9.82
CA ASN A 52 31.11 -12.98 10.01
C ASN A 52 31.62 -12.05 8.89
N GLN A 53 30.91 -11.99 7.75
CA GLN A 53 31.20 -11.05 6.66
C GLN A 53 30.54 -9.69 6.86
N LEU A 54 29.57 -9.58 7.79
CA LEU A 54 28.94 -8.31 8.10
C LEU A 54 29.90 -7.46 8.95
N GLU A 55 30.24 -6.27 8.48
CA GLU A 55 31.02 -5.30 9.26
C GLU A 55 30.17 -4.83 10.45
N LYS A 56 30.55 -5.21 11.67
CA LYS A 56 29.81 -4.87 12.90
C LYS A 56 30.21 -3.52 13.48
N ARG A 57 30.59 -2.56 12.63
CA ARG A 57 30.89 -1.19 13.03
C ARG A 57 29.60 -0.40 13.09
N SER A 58 29.42 0.39 14.15
CA SER A 58 28.24 1.25 14.24
C SER A 58 28.30 2.38 13.22
N TRP A 59 27.13 2.86 12.80
CA TRP A 59 27.03 4.01 11.90
C TRP A 59 27.79 5.21 12.47
N TRP A 60 27.57 5.53 13.75
CA TRP A 60 28.26 6.63 14.42
C TRP A 60 29.78 6.43 14.48
N GLY A 61 30.23 5.21 14.76
CA GLY A 61 31.66 4.90 14.81
C GLY A 61 32.36 5.08 13.47
N LYS A 62 31.62 5.10 12.35
CA LYS A 62 32.16 5.27 10.99
C LYS A 62 31.98 6.68 10.45
N HIS A 63 30.83 7.31 10.70
CA HIS A 63 30.42 8.57 10.09
C HIS A 63 30.25 9.73 11.08
N GLY A 64 30.18 9.43 12.38
CA GLY A 64 29.98 10.42 13.43
C GLY A 64 31.18 11.37 13.55
N ASN A 65 30.88 12.65 13.81
CA ASN A 65 31.88 13.69 13.97
C ASN A 65 31.37 14.80 14.91
N GLU A 66 32.22 15.79 15.20
CA GLU A 66 31.87 16.90 16.10
C GLU A 66 30.74 17.78 15.55
N ASN A 67 30.67 17.99 14.24
CA ASN A 67 29.62 18.78 13.61
C ASN A 67 28.25 18.15 13.85
N LEU A 68 28.11 16.87 13.52
CA LEU A 68 26.90 16.09 13.80
C LEU A 68 26.57 16.04 15.29
N SER A 69 27.56 15.98 16.17
CA SER A 69 27.34 15.99 17.63
C SER A 69 26.70 17.29 18.14
N ARG A 70 26.93 18.42 17.46
CA ARG A 70 26.33 19.72 17.80
C ARG A 70 24.91 19.85 17.26
N ILE A 71 24.60 19.21 16.14
CA ILE A 71 23.32 19.32 15.45
C ILE A 71 22.31 18.28 15.95
N LEU A 72 22.76 17.05 16.20
CA LEU A 72 21.87 15.94 16.51
C LEU A 72 21.55 15.87 18.00
N ARG A 73 20.29 15.57 18.31
CA ARG A 73 19.86 15.36 19.69
C ARG A 73 20.56 14.12 20.28
N PRO A 74 20.90 14.11 21.59
CA PRO A 74 21.68 13.03 22.20
C PRO A 74 21.13 11.61 21.98
N LYS A 75 19.80 11.48 21.86
CA LYS A 75 19.14 10.18 21.66
C LYS A 75 19.24 9.67 20.23
N VAL A 76 19.27 10.56 19.25
CA VAL A 76 19.60 10.21 17.86
C VAL A 76 21.06 9.73 17.81
N VAL A 77 21.98 10.43 18.46
CA VAL A 77 23.39 10.01 18.57
C VAL A 77 23.51 8.64 19.24
N ARG A 78 22.78 8.40 20.34
CA ARG A 78 22.74 7.10 21.03
C ARG A 78 22.23 5.98 20.13
N PHE A 79 21.18 6.23 19.35
CA PHE A 79 20.66 5.28 18.37
C PHE A 79 21.70 4.97 17.29
N LEU A 80 22.27 6.01 16.65
CA LEU A 80 23.30 5.88 15.62
C LEU A 80 24.58 5.19 16.13
N SER A 81 24.87 5.28 17.43
CA SER A 81 26.00 4.59 18.08
C SER A 81 25.78 3.10 18.27
N LYS A 82 24.54 2.61 18.15
CA LYS A 82 24.15 1.22 18.41
C LYS A 82 23.76 0.44 17.16
N VAL A 83 23.36 1.13 16.10
CA VAL A 83 23.01 0.50 14.82
C VAL A 83 24.24 0.26 13.96
N PHE A 84 24.28 -0.90 13.32
CA PHE A 84 25.32 -1.23 12.34
C PHE A 84 25.13 -0.41 11.06
N ASP A 85 26.24 -0.02 10.44
CA ASP A 85 26.18 0.62 9.13
C ASP A 85 25.74 -0.39 8.05
N VAL A 86 24.91 0.05 7.10
CA VAL A 86 24.41 -0.83 6.04
C VAL A 86 25.43 -0.85 4.90
N PRO A 87 25.94 -2.03 4.48
CA PRO A 87 26.91 -2.10 3.40
C PRO A 87 26.39 -1.53 2.08
N GLY A 88 27.24 -0.84 1.32
CA GLY A 88 26.82 -0.08 0.13
C GLY A 88 26.16 -0.90 -0.99
N ASN A 89 26.40 -2.21 -1.03
CA ASN A 89 25.77 -3.16 -1.97
C ASN A 89 24.53 -3.86 -1.38
N HIS A 90 23.95 -3.32 -0.31
CA HIS A 90 22.82 -3.90 0.40
C HIS A 90 21.78 -2.80 0.67
N ASN A 91 20.49 -3.11 0.45
CA ASN A 91 19.41 -2.25 0.91
C ASN A 91 18.95 -2.71 2.30
N PHE A 92 18.71 -1.75 3.19
CA PHE A 92 18.18 -1.99 4.52
C PHE A 92 16.78 -2.64 4.47
N PHE A 93 15.90 -2.11 3.63
CA PHE A 93 14.57 -2.65 3.35
C PHE A 93 14.15 -2.30 1.91
N TYR A 94 13.00 -2.82 1.42
CA TYR A 94 12.59 -2.60 0.03
C TYR A 94 12.54 -1.11 -0.37
N HIS A 95 11.92 -0.26 0.46
CA HIS A 95 11.79 1.17 0.18
C HIS A 95 12.98 2.02 0.64
N VAL A 96 13.86 1.47 1.46
CA VAL A 96 14.85 2.22 2.24
C VAL A 96 16.22 1.58 2.07
N SER A 97 17.21 2.34 1.60
CA SER A 97 18.51 1.76 1.25
C SER A 97 19.50 1.70 2.42
N ALA A 98 19.65 2.75 3.22
CA ALA A 98 20.47 2.75 4.44
C ALA A 98 20.10 3.94 5.34
N ILE A 99 20.75 4.05 6.50
CA ILE A 99 20.84 5.33 7.22
C ILE A 99 21.53 6.34 6.29
N ALA A 100 21.02 7.57 6.25
CA ALA A 100 21.54 8.61 5.37
C ALA A 100 23.00 8.95 5.70
N SER A 101 23.80 9.34 4.69
CA SER A 101 25.13 9.92 4.94
C SER A 101 25.02 11.27 5.66
N GLU A 102 26.14 11.80 6.20
CA GLU A 102 26.16 13.10 6.88
C GLU A 102 25.47 14.21 6.06
N LYS A 103 25.82 14.34 4.77
CA LYS A 103 25.25 15.36 3.89
C LYS A 103 23.75 15.15 3.68
N GLU A 104 23.34 13.91 3.40
CA GLU A 104 21.93 13.59 3.12
C GLU A 104 21.04 13.76 4.35
N LEU A 105 21.57 13.46 5.54
CA LEU A 105 20.86 13.57 6.81
C LEU A 105 20.42 15.02 7.07
N LEU A 106 21.28 15.98 6.73
CA LEU A 106 21.05 17.41 6.94
C LEU A 106 20.43 18.13 5.73
N ASN A 107 20.44 17.50 4.55
CA ASN A 107 20.00 18.12 3.30
C ASN A 107 18.57 18.67 3.33
N LEU A 108 17.68 18.05 4.10
CA LEU A 108 16.31 18.56 4.26
C LEU A 108 16.28 19.96 4.89
N GLY A 109 17.17 20.25 5.83
CA GLY A 109 17.27 21.58 6.44
C GLY A 109 17.65 22.65 5.41
N GLU A 110 18.58 22.34 4.51
CA GLU A 110 18.96 23.22 3.40
C GLU A 110 17.79 23.45 2.44
N VAL A 111 17.13 22.36 2.01
CA VAL A 111 15.99 22.42 1.08
C VAL A 111 14.81 23.21 1.65
N LEU A 112 14.56 23.14 2.96
CA LEU A 112 13.48 23.88 3.61
C LEU A 112 13.80 25.36 3.76
N GLU A 113 15.06 25.73 4.03
CA GLU A 113 15.50 27.14 4.05
C GLU A 113 15.34 27.80 2.70
N ASP A 114 15.77 27.14 1.62
CA ASP A 114 15.67 27.66 0.25
C ASP A 114 14.23 27.87 -0.21
N ASN A 115 13.24 27.23 0.44
CA ASN A 115 11.85 27.26 -0.02
C ASN A 115 11.00 28.40 0.57
N ASP A 116 11.52 29.27 1.45
CA ASP A 116 10.91 30.50 2.06
C ASP A 116 9.46 30.42 2.62
N HIS A 117 8.74 29.33 2.38
CA HIS A 117 7.31 29.11 2.67
C HIS A 117 7.09 27.99 3.69
N LEU A 118 8.12 27.18 4.00
CA LEU A 118 8.02 26.02 4.89
C LEU A 118 8.84 26.15 6.17
N THR A 119 9.76 27.12 6.24
CA THR A 119 10.47 27.52 7.45
C THR A 119 9.67 28.61 8.16
N PRO A 120 8.98 28.32 9.27
CA PRO A 120 8.47 29.38 10.13
C PRO A 120 9.67 30.15 10.66
N SER A 121 9.57 31.47 10.65
CA SER A 121 10.49 32.35 11.36
C SER A 121 10.76 31.79 12.78
N GLY A 122 12.00 31.40 13.06
CA GLY A 122 12.44 30.95 14.39
C GLY A 122 12.46 29.45 14.66
N LYS A 123 12.31 28.54 13.68
CA LYS A 123 12.59 27.10 13.88
C LYS A 123 14.07 26.75 13.66
N GLU A 124 14.59 25.80 14.45
CA GLU A 124 15.95 25.24 14.26
C GLU A 124 16.06 24.60 12.86
N LYS A 125 16.99 25.08 12.03
CA LYS A 125 17.26 24.61 10.65
C LYS A 125 17.23 23.08 10.49
N TYR A 126 17.88 22.39 11.42
CA TYR A 126 18.04 20.93 11.39
C TYR A 126 17.10 20.18 12.33
N ARG A 127 15.95 20.76 12.70
CA ARG A 127 14.92 20.03 13.48
C ARG A 127 14.47 18.75 12.76
N PHE A 128 14.24 18.83 11.46
CA PHE A 128 13.87 17.68 10.63
C PHE A 128 15.09 17.16 9.89
N ILE A 129 15.34 15.87 10.02
CA ILE A 129 16.47 15.19 9.34
C ILE A 129 15.94 14.03 8.50
N VAL A 130 16.65 13.67 7.43
CA VAL A 130 16.38 12.41 6.72
C VAL A 130 17.21 11.33 7.38
N LEU A 131 16.60 10.53 8.26
CA LEU A 131 17.33 9.51 9.03
C LEU A 131 17.69 8.30 8.17
N TYR A 132 16.79 7.89 7.29
CA TYR A 132 17.04 6.83 6.32
C TYR A 132 16.79 7.33 4.91
N ARG A 133 17.60 6.90 3.95
CA ARG A 133 17.46 7.27 2.53
C ARG A 133 16.51 6.34 1.78
N THR A 134 15.65 6.90 0.93
CA THR A 134 14.85 6.09 -0.01
C THR A 134 15.76 5.26 -0.91
N SER A 135 15.32 4.07 -1.32
CA SER A 135 16.07 3.30 -2.31
C SER A 135 16.12 4.06 -3.65
N PRO A 136 17.32 4.30 -4.22
CA PRO A 136 17.47 4.97 -5.52
C PRO A 136 16.90 4.15 -6.67
N ALA A 137 16.57 2.88 -6.41
CA ALA A 137 15.85 2.02 -7.35
C ALA A 137 14.41 2.49 -7.62
N LEU A 138 13.80 3.22 -6.68
CA LEU A 138 12.37 3.50 -6.68
C LEU A 138 12.03 4.96 -7.01
N VAL A 139 13.01 5.86 -6.87
CA VAL A 139 12.85 7.31 -7.07
C VAL A 139 14.14 7.94 -7.59
N SER A 140 14.02 8.98 -8.43
CA SER A 140 15.15 9.73 -8.98
C SER A 140 15.79 10.70 -7.98
N GLN A 141 14.96 11.45 -7.23
CA GLN A 141 15.40 12.39 -6.19
C GLN A 141 14.88 11.94 -4.81
N GLY A 142 15.54 10.92 -4.25
CA GLY A 142 15.12 10.33 -2.98
C GLY A 142 15.31 11.25 -1.78
N ALA A 143 14.31 11.30 -0.91
CA ALA A 143 14.46 11.77 0.45
C ALA A 143 14.57 10.54 1.37
N GLY A 144 13.49 10.19 2.09
CA GLY A 144 13.39 8.93 2.83
C GLY A 144 12.60 9.06 4.12
N ILE A 145 13.03 8.39 5.18
CA ILE A 145 12.36 8.51 6.48
C ILE A 145 12.80 9.81 7.11
N VAL A 146 11.90 10.80 7.13
CA VAL A 146 12.08 12.07 7.82
C VAL A 146 11.82 11.85 9.30
N PHE A 147 12.71 12.35 10.15
CA PHE A 147 12.62 12.27 11.60
C PHE A 147 12.60 13.67 12.20
N ASP A 148 11.60 13.95 13.03
CA ASP A 148 11.50 15.17 13.82
C ASP A 148 12.23 14.98 15.14
N GLN A 149 13.41 15.61 15.24
CA GLN A 149 14.27 15.51 16.42
C GLN A 149 13.61 16.05 17.71
N GLN A 150 12.58 16.88 17.60
CA GLN A 150 11.90 17.47 18.76
C GLN A 150 10.77 16.58 19.29
N THR A 151 10.05 15.89 18.41
CA THR A 151 8.87 15.09 18.78
C THR A 151 9.14 13.59 18.82
N GLY A 152 10.29 13.14 18.30
CA GLY A 152 10.64 11.73 18.23
C GLY A 152 9.81 10.97 17.19
N ASN A 153 9.12 11.68 16.30
CA ASN A 153 8.27 11.12 15.27
C ASN A 153 8.99 11.03 13.93
N ALA A 154 8.53 10.11 13.11
CA ALA A 154 9.03 9.83 11.78
C ALA A 154 7.88 9.59 10.79
N LEU A 155 8.18 9.77 9.52
CA LEU A 155 7.33 9.35 8.41
C LEU A 155 8.18 9.11 7.17
N LEU A 156 7.67 8.32 6.22
CA LEU A 156 8.28 8.16 4.91
C LEU A 156 7.88 9.32 3.98
N MET A 157 8.85 10.15 3.59
CA MET A 157 8.75 11.12 2.50
C MET A 157 9.62 10.61 1.34
N PRO A 158 9.04 9.98 0.30
CA PRO A 158 9.85 9.23 -0.68
C PRO A 158 10.82 10.10 -1.48
N THR A 159 10.46 11.35 -1.77
CA THR A 159 11.19 12.24 -2.68
C THR A 159 11.09 13.71 -2.29
N TYR A 160 12.13 14.48 -2.62
CA TYR A 160 12.12 15.95 -2.48
C TYR A 160 11.18 16.66 -3.49
N HIS A 161 10.71 15.97 -4.54
CA HIS A 161 9.75 16.56 -5.50
C HIS A 161 8.39 16.90 -4.87
N HIS A 162 8.07 16.30 -3.72
CA HIS A 162 6.80 16.52 -3.03
C HIS A 162 7.08 16.73 -1.54
N LEU A 163 7.67 17.89 -1.22
CA LEU A 163 7.90 18.29 0.16
C LEU A 163 6.56 18.34 0.92
N PHE A 164 6.58 17.81 2.13
CA PHE A 164 5.42 17.88 3.02
C PHE A 164 5.44 19.19 3.81
N ASP A 165 4.25 19.72 4.08
CA ASP A 165 4.10 20.75 5.09
C ASP A 165 4.21 20.11 6.48
N PHE A 166 5.41 20.14 7.05
CA PHE A 166 5.69 19.57 8.37
C PHE A 166 5.00 20.29 9.53
N ASN A 167 4.30 21.40 9.27
CA ASN A 167 3.44 22.05 10.25
C ASN A 167 2.00 21.52 10.24
N SER A 168 1.63 20.77 9.20
CA SER A 168 0.30 20.20 9.07
C SER A 168 0.05 19.17 10.17
N SER A 169 -1.03 19.38 10.92
CA SER A 169 -1.54 18.42 11.90
C SER A 169 -2.08 17.13 11.27
N HIS A 170 -2.19 17.08 9.94
CA HIS A 170 -2.71 15.94 9.17
C HIS A 170 -1.63 15.00 8.63
N LEU A 171 -0.36 15.21 8.99
CA LEU A 171 0.70 14.27 8.66
C LEU A 171 0.60 13.03 9.57
N PRO A 172 0.66 11.81 9.01
CA PRO A 172 0.52 10.57 9.76
C PRO A 172 1.84 10.21 10.45
N TRP A 173 2.33 11.10 11.30
CA TRP A 173 3.54 10.90 12.09
C TRP A 173 3.45 9.61 12.92
N GLN A 174 4.49 8.80 12.84
CA GLN A 174 4.63 7.55 13.59
C GLN A 174 5.87 7.60 14.47
N ARG A 175 5.97 6.74 15.48
CA ARG A 175 7.26 6.50 16.11
C ARG A 175 8.18 5.72 15.18
N LEU A 176 9.49 5.91 15.32
CA LEU A 176 10.46 5.18 14.51
C LEU A 176 10.34 3.67 14.76
N GLU A 177 10.16 3.24 16.01
CA GLU A 177 9.95 1.83 16.34
C GLU A 177 8.67 1.27 15.71
N THR A 178 7.63 2.08 15.49
CA THR A 178 6.42 1.66 14.78
C THR A 178 6.72 1.38 13.31
N ILE A 179 7.47 2.26 12.63
CA ILE A 179 7.87 2.05 11.23
C ILE A 179 8.75 0.80 11.08
N LEU A 180 9.73 0.65 11.96
CA LEU A 180 10.61 -0.52 11.95
C LEU A 180 9.86 -1.81 12.29
N SER A 181 8.87 -1.76 13.19
CA SER A 181 8.01 -2.91 13.49
C SER A 181 7.15 -3.29 12.29
N ALA A 182 6.57 -2.32 11.59
CA ALA A 182 5.81 -2.58 10.37
C ALA A 182 6.65 -3.31 9.31
N TYR A 183 7.95 -3.00 9.19
CA TYR A 183 8.84 -3.75 8.29
C TYR A 183 9.06 -5.20 8.73
N VAL A 184 9.11 -5.46 10.04
CA VAL A 184 9.12 -6.85 10.56
C VAL A 184 7.80 -7.55 10.26
N ASP A 185 6.67 -6.87 10.49
CA ASP A 185 5.33 -7.42 10.23
C ASP A 185 5.18 -7.80 8.75
N MET A 186 5.64 -6.93 7.84
CA MET A 186 5.67 -7.20 6.40
C MET A 186 6.48 -8.45 6.04
N ILE A 187 7.57 -8.74 6.76
CA ILE A 187 8.36 -9.94 6.53
C ILE A 187 7.61 -11.18 7.03
N GLU A 188 6.98 -11.09 8.21
CA GLU A 188 6.27 -12.22 8.81
C GLU A 188 5.02 -12.64 8.03
N VAL A 189 4.31 -11.67 7.43
CA VAL A 189 3.17 -11.96 6.55
C VAL A 189 3.61 -12.22 5.11
N GLU A 190 4.92 -12.34 4.86
CA GLU A 190 5.53 -12.61 3.55
C GLU A 190 5.28 -11.53 2.49
N LYS A 191 4.81 -10.35 2.88
CA LYS A 191 4.70 -9.19 1.97
C LYS A 191 6.09 -8.75 1.50
N ALA A 192 7.08 -8.74 2.38
CA ALA A 192 8.47 -8.46 2.06
C ALA A 192 9.33 -9.72 2.23
N VAL A 193 10.01 -10.13 1.16
CA VAL A 193 10.82 -11.36 1.12
C VAL A 193 12.26 -11.01 0.78
N ALA A 194 13.21 -11.43 1.62
CA ALA A 194 14.63 -11.35 1.30
C ALA A 194 15.06 -12.57 0.47
N ILE A 195 15.67 -12.33 -0.69
CA ILE A 195 16.12 -13.37 -1.62
C ILE A 195 17.65 -13.55 -1.58
N ASN A 196 18.09 -14.78 -1.85
CA ASN A 196 19.49 -15.12 -1.95
C ASN A 196 20.16 -14.41 -3.15
N ASP A 197 21.37 -13.87 -2.95
CA ASP A 197 22.08 -13.14 -4.00
C ASP A 197 22.45 -14.00 -5.21
N ALA A 198 22.52 -15.33 -5.06
CA ALA A 198 22.76 -16.27 -6.15
C ALA A 198 21.55 -16.43 -7.08
N ILE A 199 20.34 -16.12 -6.62
CA ILE A 199 19.13 -16.25 -7.44
C ILE A 199 19.12 -15.14 -8.49
N GLY A 200 18.98 -15.49 -9.77
CA GLY A 200 18.87 -14.55 -10.88
C GLY A 200 20.20 -13.88 -11.28
N GLN A 201 21.35 -14.51 -11.05
CA GLN A 201 22.62 -14.04 -11.62
C GLN A 201 22.79 -14.38 -13.11
N ASP A 202 21.85 -15.12 -13.71
CA ASP A 202 21.79 -15.33 -15.15
C ASP A 202 21.46 -13.99 -15.83
N GLY A 203 22.38 -13.53 -16.68
CA GLY A 203 22.45 -12.18 -17.23
C GLY A 203 21.29 -11.76 -18.17
N PRO A 204 21.36 -10.54 -18.72
CA PRO A 204 20.29 -9.90 -19.48
C PRO A 204 20.19 -10.32 -20.96
N ASP A 205 20.48 -11.58 -21.33
CA ASP A 205 20.66 -11.95 -22.75
C ASP A 205 19.67 -12.96 -23.34
N ASP A 206 18.54 -13.28 -22.69
CA ASP A 206 17.47 -14.00 -23.38
C ASP A 206 16.07 -13.51 -22.99
N ASP A 207 15.62 -12.49 -23.73
CA ASP A 207 14.30 -11.85 -23.63
C ASP A 207 13.21 -12.61 -24.43
N SER A 208 13.52 -13.75 -25.05
CA SER A 208 12.64 -14.35 -26.06
C SER A 208 11.61 -15.38 -25.56
N ALA A 209 11.64 -15.78 -24.27
CA ALA A 209 10.79 -16.86 -23.77
C ALA A 209 10.25 -16.68 -22.33
N LYS A 210 10.15 -15.45 -21.82
CA LYS A 210 9.67 -15.20 -20.45
C LYS A 210 8.27 -14.62 -20.44
N SER A 211 7.35 -15.25 -19.70
CA SER A 211 5.99 -14.74 -19.47
C SER A 211 6.01 -13.31 -18.89
N ASP A 212 4.94 -12.53 -19.07
CA ASP A 212 4.84 -11.16 -18.54
C ASP A 212 5.06 -11.05 -17.02
N LEU A 213 4.84 -12.14 -16.27
CA LEU A 213 5.14 -12.23 -14.85
C LEU A 213 6.65 -12.31 -14.57
N GLU A 214 7.41 -12.98 -15.44
CA GLU A 214 8.88 -13.10 -15.40
C GLU A 214 9.57 -11.79 -15.84
N ILE A 215 9.01 -11.03 -16.78
CA ILE A 215 9.57 -9.73 -17.22
C ILE A 215 9.43 -8.66 -16.12
N ASN A 216 8.26 -8.60 -15.45
CA ASN A 216 8.03 -7.74 -14.28
C ASN A 216 8.98 -8.04 -13.11
N LYS A 217 9.36 -9.30 -12.98
CA LYS A 217 10.31 -9.77 -12.00
C LYS A 217 11.72 -9.21 -12.29
N THR A 218 12.16 -9.10 -13.55
CA THR A 218 13.59 -8.90 -13.86
C THR A 218 14.15 -7.50 -13.56
N PHE A 219 13.39 -6.40 -13.70
CA PHE A 219 14.00 -5.05 -13.62
C PHE A 219 14.20 -4.52 -12.18
N THR A 220 13.25 -4.75 -11.27
CA THR A 220 13.33 -4.24 -9.88
C THR A 220 14.13 -5.20 -8.97
N ARG A 221 14.20 -6.50 -9.32
CA ARG A 221 14.89 -7.57 -8.55
C ARG A 221 16.37 -7.33 -8.27
N TYR A 222 17.05 -6.46 -9.00
CA TYR A 222 18.48 -6.22 -8.81
C TYR A 222 18.79 -5.00 -7.95
N ARG A 223 17.95 -3.95 -8.02
CA ARG A 223 18.28 -2.65 -7.42
C ARG A 223 17.80 -2.49 -5.97
N THR A 224 16.79 -3.25 -5.56
CA THR A 224 16.29 -3.28 -4.16
C THR A 224 16.84 -4.46 -3.34
N ARG A 225 17.85 -5.19 -3.85
CA ARG A 225 18.37 -6.39 -3.17
C ARG A 225 18.79 -6.11 -1.72
N PRO A 226 18.52 -7.05 -0.79
CA PRO A 226 17.99 -8.40 -1.04
C PRO A 226 16.45 -8.47 -1.12
N TRP A 227 15.75 -7.34 -1.06
CA TRP A 227 14.32 -7.33 -0.82
C TRP A 227 13.50 -7.39 -2.10
N LEU A 228 12.50 -8.27 -2.10
CA LEU A 228 11.35 -8.26 -2.98
C LEU A 228 10.11 -7.94 -2.18
N LEU A 229 9.24 -7.15 -2.78
CA LEU A 229 7.92 -6.87 -2.24
C LEU A 229 6.89 -7.62 -3.10
N GLN A 230 6.09 -8.47 -2.46
CA GLN A 230 5.07 -9.26 -3.12
C GLN A 230 3.91 -8.35 -3.53
N PRO A 231 3.34 -8.55 -4.74
CA PRO A 231 2.15 -7.83 -5.16
C PRO A 231 0.98 -7.94 -4.20
N TYR A 232 0.75 -9.15 -3.71
CA TYR A 232 -0.21 -9.53 -2.68
C TYR A 232 0.28 -10.82 -2.04
N THR A 233 -0.18 -11.08 -0.82
CA THR A 233 0.10 -12.34 -0.12
C THR A 233 -1.11 -13.27 -0.24
N LEU A 234 -0.94 -14.58 0.02
CA LEU A 234 -2.07 -15.50 0.09
C LEU A 234 -3.04 -15.09 1.21
N SER A 235 -2.53 -14.55 2.31
CA SER A 235 -3.36 -14.01 3.38
C SER A 235 -4.18 -12.81 2.91
N ASP A 236 -3.61 -11.89 2.12
CA ASP A 236 -4.35 -10.76 1.54
C ASP A 236 -5.50 -11.25 0.65
N LEU A 237 -5.24 -12.25 -0.20
CA LEU A 237 -6.24 -12.85 -1.08
C LEU A 237 -7.36 -13.53 -0.27
N HIS A 238 -7.02 -14.38 0.70
CA HIS A 238 -8.01 -15.07 1.52
C HIS A 238 -8.84 -14.10 2.37
N ALA A 239 -8.23 -13.09 2.97
CA ALA A 239 -8.96 -12.06 3.72
C ALA A 239 -9.94 -11.30 2.82
N CYS A 240 -9.54 -11.01 1.58
CA CYS A 240 -10.42 -10.37 0.61
C CYS A 240 -11.59 -11.28 0.19
N LEU A 241 -11.33 -12.57 -0.05
CA LEU A 241 -12.36 -13.56 -0.38
C LEU A 241 -13.35 -13.78 0.78
N ASP A 242 -12.86 -13.82 2.03
CA ASP A 242 -13.70 -13.90 3.23
C ASP A 242 -14.59 -12.65 3.37
N ALA A 243 -14.01 -11.45 3.25
CA ALA A 243 -14.77 -10.21 3.33
C ALA A 243 -15.80 -10.10 2.21
N TRP A 244 -15.47 -10.56 1.00
CA TRP A 244 -16.40 -10.66 -0.12
C TRP A 244 -17.56 -11.61 0.18
N GLY A 245 -17.28 -12.86 0.59
CA GLY A 245 -18.32 -13.84 0.91
C GLY A 245 -19.25 -13.34 2.01
N ARG A 246 -18.69 -12.82 3.11
CA ARG A 246 -19.47 -12.24 4.22
C ARG A 246 -20.33 -11.05 3.80
N LEU A 247 -19.89 -10.25 2.84
CA LEU A 247 -20.68 -9.16 2.26
C LEU A 247 -21.82 -9.71 1.41
N VAL A 248 -21.54 -10.68 0.54
CA VAL A 248 -22.55 -11.35 -0.29
C VAL A 248 -23.63 -11.97 0.60
N ASP A 249 -23.24 -12.79 1.58
CA ASP A 249 -24.17 -13.45 2.50
C ASP A 249 -25.06 -12.44 3.23
N ALA A 250 -24.48 -11.36 3.75
CA ALA A 250 -25.23 -10.33 4.46
C ALA A 250 -26.22 -9.58 3.55
N VAL A 251 -25.91 -9.44 2.26
CA VAL A 251 -26.83 -8.84 1.29
C VAL A 251 -27.91 -9.84 0.87
N GLU A 252 -27.56 -11.10 0.60
CA GLU A 252 -28.51 -12.16 0.23
C GLU A 252 -29.53 -12.43 1.35
N GLU A 253 -29.06 -12.53 2.60
CA GLU A 253 -29.90 -12.70 3.79
C GLU A 253 -30.96 -11.59 3.87
N LYS A 254 -30.52 -10.32 3.74
CA LYS A 254 -31.44 -9.17 3.80
C LYS A 254 -32.31 -9.03 2.55
N ALA A 255 -31.86 -9.54 1.41
CA ALA A 255 -32.63 -9.61 0.17
C ALA A 255 -33.69 -10.73 0.21
N SER A 256 -33.72 -11.54 1.27
CA SER A 256 -34.57 -12.75 1.38
C SER A 256 -34.28 -13.76 0.27
N ILE A 257 -33.01 -13.85 -0.15
CA ILE A 257 -32.53 -14.91 -1.03
C ILE A 257 -32.26 -16.14 -0.16
N PRO A 258 -32.75 -17.34 -0.54
CA PRO A 258 -32.48 -18.57 0.20
C PRO A 258 -30.97 -18.78 0.40
N PRO A 259 -30.54 -19.25 1.58
CA PRO A 259 -29.15 -19.62 1.78
C PRO A 259 -28.77 -20.74 0.80
N ARG A 260 -27.53 -20.71 0.32
CA ARG A 260 -27.00 -21.76 -0.56
C ARG A 260 -26.94 -23.07 0.18
N GLN A 261 -27.25 -24.14 -0.54
CA GLN A 261 -27.05 -25.48 -0.05
C GLN A 261 -25.62 -25.90 -0.37
N ASN A 262 -24.80 -26.08 0.66
CA ASN A 262 -23.39 -26.47 0.50
C ASN A 262 -23.16 -27.98 0.64
N ASP A 263 -24.23 -28.76 0.91
CA ASP A 263 -24.17 -30.22 0.97
C ASP A 263 -24.49 -30.82 -0.40
N PRO A 264 -23.51 -31.42 -1.11
CA PRO A 264 -23.73 -32.00 -2.43
C PRO A 264 -24.75 -33.14 -2.44
N ASP A 265 -25.03 -33.75 -1.29
CA ASP A 265 -25.98 -34.85 -1.14
C ASP A 265 -27.42 -34.36 -0.83
N ALA A 266 -27.62 -33.06 -0.64
CA ALA A 266 -28.93 -32.48 -0.39
C ALA A 266 -29.78 -32.35 -1.67
N PRO A 267 -31.11 -32.54 -1.59
CA PRO A 267 -31.99 -32.56 -2.76
C PRO A 267 -32.15 -31.20 -3.46
N ASP A 268 -31.78 -30.12 -2.78
CA ASP A 268 -31.82 -28.73 -3.25
C ASP A 268 -30.44 -28.15 -3.55
N TYR A 269 -29.39 -28.99 -3.62
CA TYR A 269 -28.05 -28.58 -4.04
C TYR A 269 -28.02 -28.20 -5.53
N ASP A 270 -27.54 -27.00 -5.82
CA ASP A 270 -27.23 -26.53 -7.17
C ASP A 270 -25.70 -26.42 -7.34
N PRO A 271 -25.07 -27.20 -8.24
CA PRO A 271 -23.65 -27.05 -8.55
C PRO A 271 -23.26 -25.65 -9.04
N GLU A 272 -24.20 -24.84 -9.51
CA GLU A 272 -23.96 -23.43 -9.87
C GLU A 272 -23.77 -22.52 -8.65
N ASP A 273 -24.24 -22.91 -7.46
CA ASP A 273 -24.04 -22.15 -6.21
C ASP A 273 -22.57 -22.12 -5.78
N ASP A 274 -21.82 -23.16 -6.14
CA ASP A 274 -20.36 -23.30 -5.95
C ASP A 274 -19.54 -22.66 -7.07
N ALA A 275 -20.20 -22.12 -8.11
CA ALA A 275 -19.49 -21.48 -9.21
C ALA A 275 -18.81 -20.18 -8.75
N PRO A 276 -17.57 -19.91 -9.23
CA PRO A 276 -16.93 -18.64 -8.96
C PRO A 276 -17.60 -17.52 -9.73
N LEU A 277 -17.43 -16.29 -9.23
CA LEU A 277 -17.94 -15.06 -9.84
C LEU A 277 -17.60 -14.96 -11.34
N VAL A 278 -16.43 -15.48 -11.75
CA VAL A 278 -16.03 -15.60 -13.16
C VAL A 278 -15.24 -16.89 -13.38
N SER A 279 -15.61 -17.67 -14.39
CA SER A 279 -14.84 -18.87 -14.76
C SER A 279 -13.44 -18.52 -15.30
N ARG A 280 -12.45 -19.37 -15.01
CA ARG A 280 -11.08 -19.21 -15.53
C ARG A 280 -11.02 -19.16 -17.06
N THR A 281 -11.90 -19.92 -17.73
CA THR A 281 -12.04 -19.89 -19.19
C THR A 281 -12.45 -18.51 -19.69
N ALA A 282 -13.45 -17.88 -19.06
CA ALA A 282 -13.88 -16.53 -19.42
C ALA A 282 -12.78 -15.49 -19.18
N LEU A 283 -12.06 -15.58 -18.05
CA LEU A 283 -10.91 -14.69 -17.77
C LEU A 283 -9.79 -14.84 -18.81
N ASN A 284 -9.49 -16.06 -19.23
CA ASN A 284 -8.48 -16.33 -20.25
C ASN A 284 -8.92 -15.76 -21.62
N ILE A 285 -10.18 -15.97 -22.02
CA ILE A 285 -10.74 -15.40 -23.26
C ILE A 285 -10.73 -13.86 -23.21
N ALA A 286 -11.02 -13.27 -22.04
CA ALA A 286 -10.95 -11.83 -21.83
C ALA A 286 -9.52 -11.26 -21.90
N GLY A 287 -8.51 -12.12 -21.77
CA GLY A 287 -7.11 -11.73 -21.71
C GLY A 287 -6.73 -11.09 -20.36
N VAL A 288 -7.41 -11.48 -19.28
CA VAL A 288 -7.08 -10.99 -17.93
C VAL A 288 -5.80 -11.72 -17.47
N PRO A 289 -4.71 -11.00 -17.18
CA PRO A 289 -3.45 -11.62 -16.77
C PRO A 289 -3.58 -12.26 -15.39
N LYS A 290 -2.85 -13.36 -15.15
CA LYS A 290 -2.74 -13.96 -13.82
C LYS A 290 -2.16 -12.94 -12.83
N GLY A 291 -2.78 -12.86 -11.66
CA GLY A 291 -2.52 -11.84 -10.63
C GLY A 291 -3.70 -11.75 -9.66
N PHE A 292 -3.69 -10.76 -8.76
CA PHE A 292 -4.71 -10.62 -7.72
C PHE A 292 -6.13 -10.60 -8.28
N ALA A 293 -6.39 -9.80 -9.32
CA ALA A 293 -7.70 -9.70 -9.96
C ALA A 293 -8.19 -11.05 -10.53
N TYR A 294 -7.29 -11.81 -11.17
CA TYR A 294 -7.60 -13.11 -11.74
C TYR A 294 -7.94 -14.13 -10.65
N GLU A 295 -7.10 -14.21 -9.61
CA GLU A 295 -7.30 -15.14 -8.50
C GLU A 295 -8.57 -14.78 -7.70
N LEU A 296 -8.80 -13.49 -7.44
CA LEU A 296 -10.01 -13.02 -6.78
C LEU A 296 -11.26 -13.43 -7.57
N LEU A 297 -11.34 -13.09 -8.86
CA LEU A 297 -12.54 -13.36 -9.66
C LEU A 297 -12.83 -14.85 -9.85
N SER A 298 -11.78 -15.68 -9.91
CA SER A 298 -11.92 -17.13 -10.11
C SER A 298 -12.18 -17.94 -8.84
N HIS A 299 -12.24 -17.28 -7.68
CA HIS A 299 -12.57 -17.92 -6.40
C HIS A 299 -13.66 -17.16 -5.60
N ALA A 300 -13.95 -15.91 -5.94
CA ALA A 300 -14.97 -15.12 -5.27
C ALA A 300 -16.34 -15.76 -5.44
N GLN A 301 -17.11 -15.82 -4.36
CA GLN A 301 -18.48 -16.30 -4.31
C GLN A 301 -19.35 -15.56 -5.34
N GLN A 302 -20.02 -16.28 -6.25
CA GLN A 302 -21.06 -15.69 -7.13
C GLN A 302 -22.24 -15.20 -6.29
N SER A 303 -23.18 -14.40 -6.83
CA SER A 303 -24.43 -14.07 -6.14
C SER A 303 -25.55 -13.78 -7.13
N SER A 304 -26.79 -14.03 -6.73
CA SER A 304 -27.99 -13.71 -7.52
C SER A 304 -28.43 -12.25 -7.41
N VAL A 305 -27.88 -11.48 -6.47
CA VAL A 305 -28.20 -10.04 -6.38
C VAL A 305 -27.59 -9.26 -7.52
N THR A 306 -28.18 -8.11 -7.85
CA THR A 306 -27.62 -7.22 -8.85
C THR A 306 -26.63 -6.22 -8.23
N PHE A 307 -26.95 -5.68 -7.05
CA PHE A 307 -26.21 -4.58 -6.42
C PHE A 307 -25.57 -5.00 -5.10
N ILE A 308 -24.26 -4.78 -4.98
CA ILE A 308 -23.47 -5.11 -3.79
C ILE A 308 -23.19 -3.87 -2.92
N ALA A 309 -23.38 -2.67 -3.48
CA ALA A 309 -23.36 -1.39 -2.80
C ALA A 309 -24.26 -0.39 -3.56
N PRO A 310 -24.60 0.80 -3.02
CA PRO A 310 -25.55 1.72 -3.65
C PRO A 310 -25.15 2.11 -5.08
N GLY A 311 -25.91 1.63 -6.07
CA GLY A 311 -25.64 1.81 -7.49
C GLY A 311 -24.41 1.07 -8.05
N VAL A 312 -23.68 0.28 -7.25
CA VAL A 312 -22.55 -0.54 -7.68
C VAL A 312 -23.01 -1.98 -7.86
N ARG A 313 -22.87 -2.50 -9.08
CA ARG A 313 -23.37 -3.83 -9.44
C ARG A 313 -22.28 -4.86 -9.61
N LEU A 314 -22.68 -6.12 -9.48
CA LEU A 314 -21.85 -7.26 -9.85
C LEU A 314 -21.44 -7.18 -11.33
N PRO A 315 -20.23 -7.68 -11.66
CA PRO A 315 -19.70 -7.58 -13.01
C PRO A 315 -20.45 -8.53 -13.96
N LYS A 316 -20.49 -8.17 -15.24
CA LYS A 316 -20.92 -9.11 -16.29
C LYS A 316 -19.71 -9.62 -17.06
N VAL A 317 -19.79 -10.85 -17.56
CA VAL A 317 -18.66 -11.51 -18.22
C VAL A 317 -18.16 -10.72 -19.44
N GLU A 318 -19.06 -10.14 -20.24
CA GLU A 318 -18.69 -9.34 -21.41
C GLU A 318 -17.84 -8.09 -21.08
N GLU A 319 -17.86 -7.64 -19.82
CA GLU A 319 -17.19 -6.42 -19.39
C GLU A 319 -15.70 -6.61 -19.17
N PHE A 320 -15.27 -7.87 -18.95
CA PHE A 320 -13.87 -8.22 -18.88
C PHE A 320 -13.19 -8.18 -20.25
N LEU A 321 -13.95 -8.39 -21.33
CA LEU A 321 -13.45 -8.19 -22.70
C LEU A 321 -13.20 -6.70 -22.98
N GLN A 322 -14.00 -5.82 -22.36
CA GLN A 322 -14.05 -4.38 -22.59
C GLN A 322 -13.47 -3.58 -21.42
N GLN A 323 -12.27 -3.96 -20.97
CA GLN A 323 -11.55 -3.21 -19.94
C GLN A 323 -11.09 -1.84 -20.48
N PRO A 324 -11.29 -0.74 -19.72
CA PRO A 324 -11.15 0.62 -20.24
C PRO A 324 -9.72 0.97 -20.68
N PHE A 325 -8.72 0.33 -20.09
CA PHE A 325 -7.30 0.62 -20.34
C PHE A 325 -6.58 -0.46 -21.15
N LYS A 326 -7.31 -1.46 -21.68
CA LYS A 326 -6.72 -2.62 -22.38
C LYS A 326 -5.82 -2.24 -23.56
N HIS A 327 -6.11 -1.13 -24.23
CA HIS A 327 -5.38 -0.63 -25.39
C HIS A 327 -4.13 0.22 -25.04
N ILE A 328 -4.00 0.67 -23.79
CA ILE A 328 -2.94 1.61 -23.37
C ILE A 328 -1.54 0.99 -23.50
N PRO A 329 -1.30 -0.28 -23.12
CA PRO A 329 0.03 -0.87 -23.32
C PRO A 329 0.47 -0.94 -24.78
N THR A 330 -0.46 -1.07 -25.72
CA THR A 330 -0.15 -1.05 -27.15
C THR A 330 0.19 0.34 -27.64
N LEU A 331 -0.46 1.39 -27.12
CA LEU A 331 -0.19 2.78 -27.49
C LEU A 331 1.07 3.35 -26.84
N TYR A 332 1.38 2.92 -25.62
CA TYR A 332 2.48 3.43 -24.79
C TYR A 332 3.34 2.26 -24.27
N PRO A 333 3.96 1.47 -25.15
CA PRO A 333 4.66 0.24 -24.76
C PRO A 333 5.85 0.50 -23.83
N GLU A 334 6.58 1.59 -24.04
CA GLU A 334 7.72 1.93 -23.19
C GLU A 334 7.28 2.43 -21.81
N GLU A 335 6.25 3.29 -21.76
CA GLU A 335 5.79 3.86 -20.49
C GLU A 335 4.93 2.90 -19.68
N THR A 336 4.40 1.84 -20.30
CA THR A 336 3.71 0.75 -19.60
C THR A 336 4.58 -0.48 -19.40
N LYS A 337 5.86 -0.42 -19.77
CA LYS A 337 6.78 -1.55 -19.59
C LYS A 337 6.81 -1.96 -18.13
N ALA A 338 6.48 -3.23 -17.88
CA ALA A 338 6.37 -3.79 -16.53
C ALA A 338 5.35 -3.09 -15.62
N MET A 339 4.36 -2.39 -16.18
CA MET A 339 3.26 -1.82 -15.42
C MET A 339 2.03 -2.72 -15.49
N LYS A 340 1.33 -2.82 -14.37
CA LYS A 340 0.01 -3.44 -14.31
C LYS A 340 -1.03 -2.41 -14.74
N VAL A 341 -1.98 -2.87 -15.54
CA VAL A 341 -3.07 -2.04 -16.07
C VAL A 341 -4.19 -1.98 -15.02
N PRO A 342 -4.72 -0.79 -14.69
CA PRO A 342 -5.86 -0.69 -13.78
C PRO A 342 -7.05 -1.51 -14.29
N PHE A 343 -7.66 -2.27 -13.40
CA PHE A 343 -8.70 -3.23 -13.74
C PHE A 343 -10.04 -2.80 -13.16
N LEU A 344 -11.05 -2.60 -14.00
CA LEU A 344 -12.39 -2.27 -13.56
C LEU A 344 -13.09 -3.54 -13.05
N PHE A 345 -13.22 -3.64 -11.73
CA PHE A 345 -13.79 -4.79 -11.05
C PHE A 345 -15.32 -4.69 -10.95
N LEU A 346 -15.85 -3.63 -10.34
CA LEU A 346 -17.29 -3.42 -10.19
C LEU A 346 -17.70 -2.14 -10.90
N ARG A 347 -18.86 -2.14 -11.58
CA ARG A 347 -19.34 -0.97 -12.34
C ARG A 347 -20.46 -0.26 -11.62
N CYS A 348 -20.53 1.06 -11.83
CA CYS A 348 -21.66 1.88 -11.42
C CYS A 348 -22.03 2.87 -12.55
N PRO A 349 -23.26 3.43 -12.57
CA PRO A 349 -23.68 4.32 -13.65
C PRO A 349 -22.79 5.56 -13.81
N GLY A 350 -22.57 5.97 -15.05
CA GLY A 350 -21.86 7.20 -15.40
C GLY A 350 -20.42 6.98 -15.86
N THR A 351 -19.82 8.06 -16.37
CA THR A 351 -18.44 8.10 -16.82
C THR A 351 -17.78 9.41 -16.36
N VAL A 352 -16.45 9.38 -16.24
CA VAL A 352 -15.62 10.56 -15.96
C VAL A 352 -14.37 10.49 -16.82
N SER A 353 -13.63 11.59 -16.97
CA SER A 353 -12.32 11.50 -17.61
C SER A 353 -11.33 10.73 -16.73
N ALA A 354 -10.41 9.99 -17.32
CA ALA A 354 -9.41 9.25 -16.54
C ALA A 354 -8.54 10.21 -15.70
N LYS A 355 -8.30 11.42 -16.22
CA LYS A 355 -7.62 12.51 -15.50
C LYS A 355 -8.40 12.97 -14.27
N ASP A 356 -9.71 13.17 -14.37
CA ASP A 356 -10.56 13.57 -13.23
C ASP A 356 -10.70 12.45 -12.19
N ALA A 357 -10.64 11.19 -12.64
CA ALA A 357 -10.54 10.02 -11.76
C ALA A 357 -9.14 9.83 -11.13
N LYS A 358 -8.20 10.73 -11.42
CA LYS A 358 -6.81 10.73 -10.93
C LYS A 358 -5.98 9.50 -11.34
N PHE A 359 -6.34 8.83 -12.45
CA PHE A 359 -5.41 7.89 -13.07
C PHE A 359 -4.18 8.64 -13.56
N ARG A 360 -3.02 8.00 -13.50
CA ARG A 360 -1.75 8.60 -13.91
C ARG A 360 -1.48 8.36 -15.38
N TYR A 361 -0.59 9.16 -15.95
CA TYR A 361 -0.04 8.86 -17.27
C TYR A 361 0.58 7.45 -17.30
N PRO A 362 0.40 6.66 -18.37
CA PRO A 362 -0.32 7.00 -19.60
C PRO A 362 -1.85 6.78 -19.55
N PHE A 363 -2.39 6.15 -18.50
CA PHE A 363 -3.83 5.88 -18.36
C PHE A 363 -4.69 7.15 -18.30
N SER A 364 -4.14 8.26 -17.81
CA SER A 364 -4.79 9.58 -17.78
C SER A 364 -5.15 10.14 -19.16
N THR A 365 -4.63 9.56 -20.25
CA THR A 365 -4.91 9.98 -21.63
C THR A 365 -6.29 9.55 -22.11
N VAL A 366 -6.93 8.58 -21.44
CA VAL A 366 -8.27 8.12 -21.79
C VAL A 366 -9.31 9.19 -21.43
N GLN A 367 -10.02 9.68 -22.44
CA GLN A 367 -10.95 10.81 -22.30
C GLN A 367 -12.16 10.51 -21.43
N SER A 368 -12.63 9.25 -21.41
CA SER A 368 -13.80 8.83 -20.66
C SER A 368 -13.65 7.38 -20.22
N VAL A 369 -13.81 7.14 -18.92
CA VAL A 369 -13.79 5.81 -18.30
C VAL A 369 -15.10 5.58 -17.52
N PRO A 370 -15.61 4.35 -17.47
CA PRO A 370 -16.77 4.02 -16.63
C PRO A 370 -16.52 4.33 -15.16
N CYS A 371 -17.56 4.71 -14.42
CA CYS A 371 -17.47 4.80 -12.97
C CYS A 371 -17.60 3.41 -12.33
N GLY A 372 -17.02 3.24 -11.14
CA GLY A 372 -16.98 1.95 -10.47
C GLY A 372 -15.78 1.77 -9.54
N LEU A 373 -15.65 0.55 -9.02
CA LEU A 373 -14.51 0.13 -8.21
C LEU A 373 -13.43 -0.48 -9.13
N TYR A 374 -12.27 0.15 -9.14
CA TYR A 374 -11.09 -0.31 -9.84
C TYR A 374 -10.13 -1.01 -8.88
N LEU A 375 -9.53 -2.12 -9.31
CA LEU A 375 -8.29 -2.63 -8.74
C LEU A 375 -7.16 -1.83 -9.37
N ASP A 376 -6.54 -0.98 -8.57
CA ASP A 376 -5.53 -0.04 -8.99
C ASP A 376 -4.18 -0.55 -8.52
N ALA A 377 -3.47 -1.24 -9.40
CA ALA A 377 -2.04 -1.37 -9.23
C ALA A 377 -1.46 0.02 -9.50
N PHE A 378 -1.09 0.75 -8.44
CA PHE A 378 -0.53 2.10 -8.55
C PHE A 378 0.52 2.07 -9.68
N PRO A 379 0.27 2.75 -10.82
CA PRO A 379 0.85 2.39 -12.11
C PRO A 379 2.31 2.78 -12.17
N ASN A 380 3.15 1.97 -11.54
CA ASN A 380 4.58 2.11 -11.53
C ASN A 380 5.19 0.71 -11.51
N ALA A 381 6.08 0.41 -12.45
CA ALA A 381 6.78 -0.87 -12.54
C ALA A 381 7.57 -1.21 -11.27
N GLN A 382 7.93 -0.20 -10.46
CA GLN A 382 8.61 -0.40 -9.18
C GLN A 382 7.67 -0.49 -7.97
N ASN A 383 6.35 -0.50 -8.17
CA ASN A 383 5.38 -0.66 -7.11
C ASN A 383 4.51 -1.90 -7.35
N PRO A 384 4.69 -2.98 -6.58
CA PRO A 384 4.11 -4.26 -6.94
C PRO A 384 2.66 -4.42 -6.53
N PHE A 385 2.09 -3.55 -5.68
CA PHE A 385 0.80 -3.81 -5.04
C PHE A 385 -0.36 -4.00 -6.03
N GLU A 386 -1.00 -5.16 -5.99
CA GLU A 386 -2.17 -5.49 -6.84
C GLU A 386 -3.50 -5.55 -6.05
N ASP A 387 -3.42 -5.48 -4.72
CA ASP A 387 -4.53 -5.56 -3.77
C ASP A 387 -5.17 -4.20 -3.44
N ALA A 388 -4.60 -3.11 -3.98
CA ALA A 388 -5.14 -1.76 -3.82
C ALA A 388 -6.33 -1.51 -4.76
N CYS A 389 -7.25 -0.65 -4.32
CA CYS A 389 -8.43 -0.30 -5.09
C CYS A 389 -8.73 1.19 -5.04
N ARG A 390 -9.60 1.63 -5.96
CA ARG A 390 -10.09 3.01 -6.06
C ARG A 390 -11.55 3.00 -6.45
N LEU A 391 -12.39 3.70 -5.68
CA LEU A 391 -13.79 3.90 -6.02
C LEU A 391 -13.95 5.21 -6.81
N VAL A 392 -14.28 5.11 -8.10
CA VAL A 392 -14.58 6.25 -8.98
C VAL A 392 -16.09 6.46 -9.04
N LEU A 393 -16.56 7.63 -8.61
CA LEU A 393 -17.97 8.02 -8.63
C LEU A 393 -18.22 9.09 -9.71
N PRO A 394 -19.41 9.10 -10.35
CA PRO A 394 -19.78 10.17 -11.29
C PRO A 394 -20.10 11.50 -10.58
N ILE A 395 -20.17 11.50 -9.25
CA ILE A 395 -20.36 12.69 -8.42
C ILE A 395 -19.05 13.08 -7.76
N ARG A 396 -18.83 14.39 -7.58
CA ARG A 396 -17.71 14.90 -6.78
C ARG A 396 -18.11 14.98 -5.32
N LEU A 397 -17.21 14.58 -4.44
CA LEU A 397 -17.33 14.72 -2.99
C LEU A 397 -16.39 15.82 -2.48
N GLY A 398 -16.75 16.47 -1.38
CA GLY A 398 -15.92 17.48 -0.71
C GLY A 398 -16.44 18.91 -0.81
N ASP A 399 -17.53 19.16 -1.55
CA ASP A 399 -18.15 20.48 -1.67
C ASP A 399 -18.67 21.00 -0.32
N ARG A 400 -19.12 20.10 0.57
CA ARG A 400 -19.64 20.45 1.90
C ARG A 400 -18.58 20.40 3.00
N ARG A 401 -17.32 20.12 2.65
CA ARG A 401 -16.15 20.06 3.55
C ARG A 401 -16.27 19.04 4.69
N TYR A 402 -17.14 18.04 4.58
CA TYR A 402 -17.22 16.93 5.56
C TYR A 402 -16.51 15.68 5.05
N ALA A 403 -16.47 15.46 3.74
CA ALA A 403 -15.79 14.31 3.16
C ALA A 403 -14.33 14.26 3.59
N ARG A 404 -13.91 13.07 4.01
CA ARG A 404 -12.54 12.78 4.43
C ARG A 404 -12.03 11.55 3.70
N THR A 405 -10.74 11.57 3.38
CA THR A 405 -9.98 10.36 3.11
C THR A 405 -9.95 9.52 4.39
N SER A 406 -9.49 8.26 4.28
CA SER A 406 -9.45 7.42 5.46
C SER A 406 -8.40 7.87 6.49
N ASP A 407 -7.33 8.58 6.05
CA ASP A 407 -6.39 9.26 6.94
C ASP A 407 -6.88 10.65 7.41
N HIS A 408 -8.20 10.87 7.42
CA HIS A 408 -8.89 12.06 7.93
C HIS A 408 -8.52 13.39 7.24
N ARG A 409 -8.02 13.35 6.00
CA ARG A 409 -7.75 14.58 5.23
C ARG A 409 -9.00 15.05 4.50
N PRO A 410 -9.23 16.36 4.38
CA PRO A 410 -10.33 16.88 3.57
C PRO A 410 -10.23 16.41 2.12
N ILE A 411 -11.32 15.84 1.60
CA ILE A 411 -11.48 15.61 0.17
C ILE A 411 -11.94 16.92 -0.46
N ILE A 412 -11.33 17.32 -1.59
CA ILE A 412 -11.65 18.58 -2.29
C ILE A 412 -12.12 18.26 -3.70
N LYS A 413 -13.44 18.31 -3.90
CA LYS A 413 -14.12 18.17 -5.21
C LYS A 413 -13.60 17.00 -6.05
N SER A 414 -13.59 15.80 -5.47
CA SER A 414 -12.95 14.63 -6.06
C SER A 414 -13.94 13.56 -6.45
N HIS A 415 -13.66 12.86 -7.55
CA HIS A 415 -14.42 11.70 -8.02
C HIS A 415 -13.93 10.38 -7.41
N SER A 416 -12.71 10.35 -6.85
CA SER A 416 -12.02 9.07 -6.57
C SER A 416 -11.29 8.99 -5.23
N GLU A 417 -11.37 10.01 -4.38
CA GLU A 417 -10.65 10.04 -3.10
C GLU A 417 -11.39 9.40 -1.93
N LEU A 418 -12.62 8.92 -2.14
CA LEU A 418 -13.32 8.20 -1.08
C LEU A 418 -12.59 6.90 -0.77
N TYR A 419 -12.38 6.61 0.52
CA TYR A 419 -11.57 5.52 1.06
C TYR A 419 -10.05 5.61 0.84
N GLU A 420 -9.57 6.46 -0.06
CA GLU A 420 -8.13 6.63 -0.31
C GLU A 420 -7.38 7.04 0.97
N THR A 421 -6.09 6.74 1.01
CA THR A 421 -5.16 7.23 2.02
C THR A 421 -4.24 8.27 1.39
N GLY A 422 -4.11 9.43 2.03
CA GLY A 422 -3.26 10.50 1.51
C GLY A 422 -1.78 10.16 1.58
N ILE A 423 -1.26 9.92 2.79
CA ILE A 423 0.15 9.52 3.00
C ILE A 423 0.20 8.21 3.77
N ASN A 424 0.92 7.22 3.23
CA ASN A 424 1.28 6.01 3.96
C ASN A 424 2.66 6.23 4.60
N PRO A 425 2.79 6.17 5.95
CA PRO A 425 4.06 6.44 6.61
C PRO A 425 5.05 5.26 6.51
N PHE A 426 4.62 4.10 6.01
CA PHE A 426 5.41 2.86 5.98
C PHE A 426 5.92 2.51 4.58
N VAL A 427 5.06 2.65 3.55
CA VAL A 427 5.35 2.23 2.17
C VAL A 427 5.11 3.33 1.15
N ILE A 428 5.79 3.24 0.00
CA ILE A 428 5.65 4.22 -1.08
C ILE A 428 4.36 3.91 -1.87
N ARG A 429 3.39 4.84 -1.84
CA ARG A 429 2.26 4.91 -2.79
C ARG A 429 1.41 3.63 -2.86
N HIS A 430 0.81 3.21 -1.76
CA HIS A 430 -0.20 2.13 -1.76
C HIS A 430 -1.58 2.73 -1.54
N GLY A 431 -2.54 2.39 -2.41
CA GLY A 431 -3.94 2.74 -2.22
C GLY A 431 -4.60 1.85 -1.15
N PRO A 432 -5.86 2.10 -0.79
CA PRO A 432 -6.57 1.28 0.18
C PRO A 432 -6.72 -0.15 -0.34
N LYS A 433 -6.47 -1.14 0.53
CA LYS A 433 -6.71 -2.55 0.18
C LYS A 433 -8.19 -2.79 -0.08
N LEU A 434 -8.50 -3.65 -1.06
CA LEU A 434 -9.88 -4.02 -1.38
C LEU A 434 -10.64 -4.56 -0.16
N VAL A 435 -10.01 -5.43 0.65
CA VAL A 435 -10.62 -6.00 1.86
C VAL A 435 -11.23 -4.93 2.77
N ALA A 436 -10.52 -3.82 2.95
CA ALA A 436 -10.93 -2.75 3.84
C ALA A 436 -12.17 -1.99 3.33
N VAL A 437 -12.30 -1.87 2.00
CA VAL A 437 -13.48 -1.28 1.36
C VAL A 437 -14.67 -2.25 1.48
N LEU A 438 -14.46 -3.55 1.26
CA LEU A 438 -15.50 -4.58 1.39
C LEU A 438 -16.02 -4.69 2.84
N GLU A 439 -15.13 -4.64 3.82
CA GLU A 439 -15.50 -4.66 5.25
C GLU A 439 -16.29 -3.41 5.65
N ASN A 440 -15.92 -2.24 5.12
CA ASN A 440 -16.71 -1.02 5.33
C ASN A 440 -18.14 -1.18 4.76
N TRP A 441 -18.26 -1.70 3.53
CA TRP A 441 -19.56 -1.96 2.90
C TRP A 441 -20.39 -2.97 3.69
N LEU A 442 -19.75 -4.05 4.17
CA LEU A 442 -20.36 -5.03 5.06
C LEU A 442 -20.90 -4.38 6.34
N GLY A 443 -20.15 -3.46 6.94
CA GLY A 443 -20.59 -2.69 8.10
C GLY A 443 -21.86 -1.87 7.83
N HIS A 444 -21.96 -1.23 6.67
CA HIS A 444 -23.16 -0.48 6.28
C HIS A 444 -24.39 -1.37 6.09
N VAL A 445 -24.22 -2.53 5.45
CA VAL A 445 -25.30 -3.51 5.27
C VAL A 445 -25.75 -4.08 6.61
N LYS A 446 -24.81 -4.59 7.43
CA LYS A 446 -25.13 -5.20 8.74
C LYS A 446 -25.81 -4.23 9.69
N SER A 447 -25.31 -3.00 9.78
CA SER A 447 -25.91 -1.97 10.63
C SER A 447 -27.27 -1.47 10.13
N GLY A 448 -27.69 -1.85 8.92
CA GLY A 448 -28.93 -1.38 8.30
C GLY A 448 -28.87 0.08 7.83
N HIS A 449 -27.67 0.68 7.81
CA HIS A 449 -27.47 2.02 7.25
C HIS A 449 -27.73 2.01 5.74
N TRP A 450 -27.29 0.94 5.06
CA TRP A 450 -27.73 0.65 3.70
C TRP A 450 -28.90 -0.34 3.75
N SER A 451 -30.03 0.08 3.19
CA SER A 451 -31.19 -0.77 2.98
C SER A 451 -30.91 -1.78 1.85
N VAL A 452 -31.60 -2.92 1.89
CA VAL A 452 -31.43 -4.02 0.93
C VAL A 452 -32.82 -4.50 0.51
N ASN A 453 -33.01 -4.78 -0.79
CA ASN A 453 -34.20 -5.41 -1.34
C ASN A 453 -33.84 -6.65 -2.17
N SER A 454 -34.82 -7.20 -2.88
CA SER A 454 -34.64 -8.40 -3.71
C SER A 454 -33.59 -8.27 -4.82
N LYS A 455 -33.13 -7.06 -5.17
CA LYS A 455 -32.04 -6.83 -6.13
C LYS A 455 -30.68 -6.60 -5.46
N GLY A 456 -30.61 -6.64 -4.12
CA GLY A 456 -29.42 -6.33 -3.33
C GLY A 456 -29.50 -4.94 -2.68
N VAL A 457 -28.35 -4.30 -2.50
CA VAL A 457 -28.25 -3.01 -1.81
C VAL A 457 -29.04 -1.92 -2.55
N GLU A 458 -29.94 -1.27 -1.82
CA GLU A 458 -30.83 -0.24 -2.35
C GLU A 458 -30.14 1.10 -2.56
N GLY A 459 -30.78 1.93 -3.37
CA GLY A 459 -30.34 3.28 -3.67
C GLY A 459 -29.37 3.33 -4.85
N GLY A 460 -29.25 4.54 -5.39
CA GLY A 460 -28.31 4.82 -6.48
C GLY A 460 -27.09 5.58 -5.99
N ILE A 461 -26.37 6.16 -6.95
CA ILE A 461 -25.15 6.93 -6.67
C ILE A 461 -25.38 8.10 -5.71
N GLY A 462 -26.62 8.61 -5.61
CA GLY A 462 -26.98 9.66 -4.67
C GLY A 462 -26.68 9.35 -3.21
N VAL A 463 -26.67 8.07 -2.80
CA VAL A 463 -26.37 7.65 -1.42
C VAL A 463 -24.95 8.05 -1.02
N TRP A 464 -23.99 7.98 -1.93
CA TRP A 464 -22.59 8.34 -1.65
C TRP A 464 -22.39 9.81 -1.25
N ARG A 465 -23.37 10.69 -1.47
CA ARG A 465 -23.33 12.08 -0.97
C ARG A 465 -23.32 12.15 0.57
N GLN A 466 -23.76 11.09 1.25
CA GLN A 466 -23.69 10.99 2.72
C GLN A 466 -22.24 10.99 3.23
N ALA A 467 -21.27 10.57 2.41
CA ALA A 467 -19.86 10.70 2.72
C ALA A 467 -19.41 12.15 2.91
N ASP A 468 -20.15 13.12 2.35
CA ASP A 468 -19.92 14.56 2.52
C ASP A 468 -21.03 15.23 3.36
N SER A 469 -21.59 14.49 4.32
CA SER A 469 -22.57 15.00 5.30
C SER A 469 -21.99 14.99 6.71
N ARG A 470 -22.45 15.93 7.55
CA ARG A 470 -21.99 16.04 8.94
C ARG A 470 -22.30 14.78 9.75
N GLU A 471 -23.43 14.16 9.44
CA GLU A 471 -24.03 13.04 10.18
C GLU A 471 -23.35 11.71 9.84
N HIS A 472 -22.83 11.56 8.62
CA HIS A 472 -22.44 10.25 8.09
C HIS A 472 -21.03 10.14 7.54
N TRP A 473 -20.28 11.24 7.34
CA TRP A 473 -18.94 11.21 6.73
C TRP A 473 -18.00 10.17 7.36
N TRP A 474 -18.03 10.03 8.68
CA TRP A 474 -17.18 9.12 9.47
C TRP A 474 -17.42 7.64 9.12
N ARG A 475 -18.59 7.29 8.58
CA ARG A 475 -18.91 5.92 8.16
C ARG A 475 -18.24 5.52 6.85
N TYR A 476 -17.72 6.48 6.09
CA TYR A 476 -17.09 6.25 4.79
C TYR A 476 -15.56 6.35 4.86
N GLN A 477 -15.01 5.92 5.99
CA GLN A 477 -13.58 5.79 6.23
C GLN A 477 -13.24 4.31 6.45
N SER A 478 -12.14 3.86 5.89
CA SER A 478 -11.64 2.50 6.10
C SER A 478 -10.82 2.42 7.39
N GLU A 479 -10.94 1.32 8.13
CA GLU A 479 -10.18 1.09 9.38
C GLU A 479 -8.78 0.47 9.10
N HIS A 480 -8.57 -0.16 7.94
CA HIS A 480 -7.34 -0.88 7.59
C HIS A 480 -6.51 -0.09 6.57
N LEU A 481 -5.71 0.87 7.06
CA LEU A 481 -5.07 1.87 6.20
C LEU A 481 -3.60 1.63 5.90
N PHE A 482 -2.96 0.76 6.67
CA PHE A 482 -1.52 0.71 6.68
C PHE A 482 -1.00 -0.72 6.72
N VAL A 483 -0.67 -1.19 5.52
CA VAL A 483 0.10 -2.40 5.17
C VAL A 483 -0.58 -3.74 5.44
#